data_AF-A0A973D5U3-F1
#
_entry.id   AF-A0A973D5U3-F1
#
_cell.length_a   1.000
_cell.length_b   1.000
_cell.length_c   1.000
_cell.angle_alpha   90.00
_cell.angle_beta   90.00
_cell.angle_gamma   90.00
#
_symmetry.space_group_name_H-M   'P 1'
#
loop_
_entity.id
_entity.type
_entity.pdbx_description
1 polymer ?
#
loop_
_entity_poly.entity_id
_entity_poly.type
_entity_poly.pdbx_seq_one_letter_code
_entity_poly.pdbx_strand_id
1 'polypeptide(L)'
;MTGDHGQSTAPAKRLRLVLAMGLLALLLVGLASPVVAQQFEVNLEVSTTSGIGYNLLAGMADGASDDYVPGEDLYAPPAPPPPSFHSSIIYANDSWFSCILAPNPAEVVFVIGLQFDATEPILIEWDPTQLAVGGNYMLEDAFGGLFLLIDLTSQDSVLIDNIALTNLVLRVIPPPAEIFIRGDVNQDDSVNLADAIRLLEHLFVSVVIDCREAGDCNDDSSLNIADAIFLLTYLFGGGVLPSAPFPDCGGDPTWDQIGCDMGCP
;
A
#
# COMPACT_ATOMS: atom_id res chain seq x y z
N MET A 1 49.55 -0.28 -8.86
CA MET A 1 48.80 -1.53 -9.16
C MET A 1 47.99 -1.81 -7.90
N THR A 2 46.95 -0.99 -7.73
CA THR A 2 45.53 -1.31 -7.99
C THR A 2 44.98 -2.09 -6.82
N GLY A 3 44.24 -1.36 -5.98
CA GLY A 3 43.50 -1.88 -4.84
C GLY A 3 42.47 -2.89 -5.30
N ASP A 4 42.39 -3.96 -4.52
CA ASP A 4 41.35 -4.96 -4.58
C ASP A 4 40.06 -4.32 -4.04
N HIS A 5 39.27 -3.77 -4.95
CA HIS A 5 37.88 -3.43 -4.65
C HIS A 5 37.15 -4.77 -4.50
N GLY A 6 36.90 -5.15 -3.24
CA GLY A 6 36.03 -6.25 -2.90
C GLY A 6 34.72 -6.14 -3.69
N GLN A 7 34.56 -7.01 -4.67
CA GLN A 7 33.29 -7.24 -5.30
C GLN A 7 32.37 -7.81 -4.23
N SER A 8 31.51 -6.96 -3.67
CA SER A 8 30.30 -7.41 -3.00
C SER A 8 29.51 -8.22 -4.04
N THR A 9 29.66 -9.54 -4.02
CA THR A 9 28.90 -10.41 -4.91
C THR A 9 27.45 -10.27 -4.51
N ALA A 10 26.63 -9.78 -5.43
CA ALA A 10 25.20 -9.63 -5.21
C ALA A 10 24.62 -10.95 -4.66
N PRO A 11 23.72 -10.90 -3.68
CA PRO A 11 23.18 -12.08 -3.02
C PRO A 11 22.43 -12.97 -4.00
N ALA A 12 22.57 -14.29 -3.81
CA ALA A 12 22.05 -15.31 -4.73
C ALA A 12 20.53 -15.51 -4.66
N LYS A 13 19.90 -15.01 -3.59
CA LYS A 13 18.46 -15.08 -3.31
C LYS A 13 17.94 -13.67 -3.06
N ARG A 14 16.78 -13.36 -3.62
CA ARG A 14 16.15 -12.05 -3.50
C ARG A 14 14.66 -12.19 -3.21
N LEU A 15 14.17 -11.36 -2.31
CA LEU A 15 12.75 -11.08 -2.09
C LEU A 15 12.53 -9.60 -2.39
N ARG A 16 11.80 -9.29 -3.47
CA ARG A 16 11.42 -7.91 -3.74
C ARG A 16 10.03 -7.67 -3.20
N LEU A 17 9.94 -6.88 -2.14
CA LEU A 17 8.70 -6.45 -1.50
C LEU A 17 8.17 -5.23 -2.26
N VAL A 18 6.99 -5.39 -2.85
CA VAL A 18 6.23 -4.34 -3.50
C VAL A 18 4.96 -4.17 -2.67
N LEU A 19 4.93 -3.14 -1.84
CA LEU A 19 3.71 -2.73 -1.18
C LEU A 19 3.00 -1.73 -2.09
N ALA A 20 1.76 -2.04 -2.47
CA ALA A 20 0.85 -1.13 -3.15
C ALA A 20 -0.33 -0.84 -2.20
N MET A 21 -0.85 0.37 -2.24
CA MET A 21 -2.08 0.74 -1.57
C MET A 21 -3.12 1.08 -2.64
N GLY A 22 -4.39 0.72 -2.43
CA GLY A 22 -5.44 0.91 -3.45
C GLY A 22 -5.83 -0.33 -4.27
N LEU A 23 -6.73 -0.11 -5.24
CA LEU A 23 -7.60 -1.10 -5.87
C LEU A 23 -6.87 -2.36 -6.37
N LEU A 24 -7.33 -3.51 -5.89
CA LEU A 24 -6.94 -4.83 -6.39
C LEU A 24 -7.25 -4.92 -7.89
N ALA A 25 -6.27 -5.21 -8.75
CA ALA A 25 -6.49 -5.52 -10.16
C ALA A 25 -7.06 -6.94 -10.36
N LEU A 26 -7.94 -7.41 -9.48
CA LEU A 26 -8.64 -8.68 -9.60
C LEU A 26 -10.11 -8.46 -9.95
N LEU A 27 -10.54 -9.24 -10.94
CA LEU A 27 -11.82 -9.14 -11.61
C LEU A 27 -12.98 -9.62 -10.72
N LEU A 28 -13.35 -8.88 -9.66
CA LEU A 28 -14.55 -9.15 -8.88
C LEU A 28 -15.65 -8.13 -9.15
N VAL A 29 -16.78 -8.64 -9.64
CA VAL A 29 -18.03 -7.90 -9.82
C VAL A 29 -18.73 -7.82 -8.47
N GLY A 30 -18.55 -6.69 -7.76
CA GLY A 30 -19.24 -6.37 -6.52
C GLY A 30 -19.59 -4.88 -6.50
N LEU A 31 -20.78 -4.53 -5.99
CA LEU A 31 -21.26 -3.16 -5.89
C LEU A 31 -20.31 -2.33 -5.02
N ALA A 32 -19.76 -1.25 -5.58
CA ALA A 32 -18.94 -0.29 -4.86
C ALA A 32 -19.72 0.27 -3.66
N SER A 33 -19.31 -0.17 -2.47
CA SER A 33 -19.63 0.50 -1.22
C SER A 33 -18.69 1.71 -1.08
N PRO A 34 -19.06 2.79 -0.37
CA PRO A 34 -18.14 3.90 -0.15
C PRO A 34 -16.93 3.38 0.63
N VAL A 35 -15.77 3.41 -0.02
CA VAL A 35 -14.52 2.86 0.48
C VAL A 35 -14.06 3.71 1.66
N VAL A 36 -13.84 3.08 2.81
CA VAL A 36 -13.09 3.67 3.91
C VAL A 36 -11.70 3.08 3.79
N ALA A 37 -10.76 3.82 3.19
CA ALA A 37 -9.40 3.36 2.89
C ALA A 37 -8.71 2.66 4.09
N GLN A 38 -8.48 1.36 3.91
CA GLN A 38 -7.67 0.44 4.72
C GLN A 38 -7.13 -0.72 3.86
N GLN A 39 -7.25 -0.62 2.53
CA GLN A 39 -6.85 -1.68 1.61
C GLN A 39 -5.38 -1.52 1.26
N PHE A 40 -4.66 -2.64 1.20
CA PHE A 40 -3.30 -2.67 0.71
C PHE A 40 -2.97 -4.06 0.19
N GLU A 41 -1.96 -4.11 -0.66
CA GLU A 41 -1.41 -5.33 -1.23
C GLU A 41 0.11 -5.34 -1.00
N VAL A 42 0.60 -6.44 -0.47
CA VAL A 42 2.01 -6.77 -0.33
C VAL A 42 2.30 -7.90 -1.32
N ASN A 43 2.99 -7.57 -2.41
CA ASN A 43 3.49 -8.54 -3.37
C ASN A 43 4.98 -8.77 -3.12
N LEU A 44 5.39 -10.02 -2.86
CA LEU A 44 6.79 -10.40 -2.73
C LEU A 44 7.21 -11.23 -3.93
N GLU A 45 8.05 -10.65 -4.78
CA GLU A 45 8.68 -11.37 -5.88
C GLU A 45 9.89 -12.16 -5.33
N VAL A 46 9.70 -13.47 -5.17
CA VAL A 46 10.75 -14.39 -4.71
C VAL A 46 11.57 -14.81 -5.92
N SER A 47 12.89 -14.69 -5.86
CA SER A 47 13.78 -15.11 -6.95
C SER A 47 15.14 -15.63 -6.46
N THR A 48 15.77 -16.47 -7.28
CA THR A 48 17.10 -17.03 -7.03
C THR A 48 17.93 -17.05 -8.31
N THR A 49 19.26 -17.04 -8.19
CA THR A 49 20.19 -17.15 -9.33
C THR A 49 20.13 -18.51 -10.04
N SER A 50 19.55 -19.54 -9.39
CA SER A 50 19.30 -20.84 -10.00
C SER A 50 18.02 -20.89 -10.85
N GLY A 51 17.28 -19.78 -10.94
CA GLY A 51 16.12 -19.62 -11.81
C GLY A 51 14.78 -19.98 -11.17
N ILE A 52 14.74 -20.25 -9.86
CA ILE A 52 13.47 -20.35 -9.12
C ILE A 52 12.90 -18.94 -8.97
N GLY A 53 11.63 -18.75 -9.33
CA GLY A 53 10.88 -17.54 -9.02
C GLY A 53 9.38 -17.77 -8.91
N TYR A 54 8.74 -17.09 -7.96
CA TYR A 54 7.29 -17.09 -7.71
C TYR A 54 6.91 -15.85 -6.91
N ASN A 55 5.63 -15.50 -6.93
CA ASN A 55 5.12 -14.36 -6.16
C ASN A 55 4.39 -14.86 -4.92
N LEU A 56 4.53 -14.11 -3.84
CA LEU A 56 3.68 -14.20 -2.66
C LEU A 56 2.81 -12.96 -2.60
N LEU A 57 1.57 -13.13 -2.18
CA LEU A 57 0.58 -12.08 -2.08
C LEU A 57 -0.03 -12.07 -0.69
N ALA A 58 -0.02 -10.92 -0.03
CA ALA A 58 -0.68 -10.72 1.25
C ALA A 58 -1.36 -9.35 1.24
N GLY A 59 -2.53 -9.18 1.84
CA GLY A 59 -3.16 -7.87 1.83
C GLY A 59 -4.51 -7.80 2.52
N MET A 60 -5.14 -6.65 2.38
CA MET A 60 -6.53 -6.43 2.71
C MET A 60 -7.25 -5.83 1.52
N ALA A 61 -8.42 -6.37 1.19
CA ALA A 61 -9.26 -5.87 0.11
C ALA A 61 -10.73 -5.84 0.55
N ASP A 62 -11.51 -4.86 0.06
CA ASP A 62 -12.95 -4.87 0.29
C ASP A 62 -13.60 -6.08 -0.40
N GLY A 63 -14.62 -6.64 0.26
CA GLY A 63 -15.27 -7.88 -0.17
C GLY A 63 -14.47 -9.16 0.11
N ALA A 64 -13.21 -9.08 0.54
CA ALA A 64 -12.43 -10.25 0.95
C ALA A 64 -12.93 -10.83 2.28
N SER A 65 -12.52 -12.05 2.59
CA SER A 65 -12.89 -12.77 3.81
C SER A 65 -11.65 -13.16 4.60
N ASP A 66 -11.77 -13.23 5.92
CA ASP A 66 -10.71 -13.81 6.76
C ASP A 66 -10.67 -15.36 6.65
N ASP A 67 -11.69 -15.97 6.04
CA ASP A 67 -11.73 -17.38 5.69
C ASP A 67 -11.25 -17.61 4.24
N TYR A 68 -10.80 -18.83 3.93
CA TYR A 68 -10.32 -19.19 2.58
C TYR A 68 -11.35 -18.94 1.47
N VAL A 69 -10.98 -18.12 0.48
CA VAL A 69 -11.75 -17.84 -0.75
C VAL A 69 -11.06 -18.45 -1.99
N PRO A 70 -11.67 -19.46 -2.64
CA PRO A 70 -11.08 -20.06 -3.84
C PRO A 70 -10.94 -19.06 -5.00
N GLY A 71 -9.71 -18.89 -5.50
CA GLY A 71 -9.40 -18.00 -6.62
C GLY A 71 -8.84 -16.64 -6.21
N GLU A 72 -9.03 -16.25 -4.94
CA GLU A 72 -8.37 -15.10 -4.30
C GLU A 72 -7.19 -15.60 -3.45
N ASP A 73 -7.44 -16.64 -2.64
CA ASP A 73 -6.44 -17.23 -1.76
C ASP A 73 -5.80 -18.51 -2.33
N LEU A 74 -4.55 -18.73 -1.91
CA LEU A 74 -3.77 -19.89 -2.28
C LEU A 74 -2.89 -20.32 -1.12
N TYR A 75 -3.16 -21.51 -0.57
CA TYR A 75 -2.25 -22.14 0.39
C TYR A 75 -0.90 -22.45 -0.26
N ALA A 76 0.18 -22.24 0.50
CA ALA A 76 1.50 -22.66 0.09
C ALA A 76 1.61 -24.19 0.09
N PRO A 77 2.32 -24.80 -0.89
CA PRO A 77 2.68 -26.20 -0.81
C PRO A 77 3.62 -26.44 0.38
N PRO A 78 3.73 -27.69 0.87
CA PRO A 78 4.73 -28.03 1.88
C PRO A 78 6.14 -27.61 1.45
N ALA A 79 6.87 -26.97 2.36
CA ALA A 79 8.22 -26.54 2.09
C ALA A 79 9.11 -27.72 1.65
N PRO A 80 9.95 -27.57 0.62
CA PRO A 80 10.92 -28.58 0.23
C PRO A 80 11.93 -28.85 1.35
N PRO A 81 12.60 -30.02 1.41
CA PRO A 81 13.55 -30.30 2.48
C PRO A 81 14.71 -29.29 2.53
N PRO A 82 15.15 -28.84 3.73
CA PRO A 82 16.36 -28.02 3.87
C PRO A 82 17.58 -28.69 3.22
N PRO A 83 18.55 -27.94 2.67
CA PRO A 83 18.73 -26.48 2.74
C PRO A 83 18.10 -25.71 1.56
N SER A 84 17.15 -26.32 0.86
CA SER A 84 16.51 -25.68 -0.29
C SER A 84 15.83 -24.36 0.10
N PHE A 85 15.90 -23.37 -0.79
CA PHE A 85 15.28 -22.09 -0.54
C PHE A 85 13.76 -22.15 -0.72
N HIS A 86 13.03 -21.61 0.26
CA HIS A 86 11.58 -21.50 0.22
C HIS A 86 11.11 -20.31 1.06
N SER A 87 10.03 -19.67 0.62
CA SER A 87 9.36 -18.61 1.34
C SER A 87 7.85 -18.71 1.17
N SER A 88 7.12 -18.23 2.17
CA SER A 88 5.67 -18.18 2.21
C SER A 88 5.20 -17.07 3.15
N ILE A 89 3.94 -16.69 3.03
CA ILE A 89 3.25 -15.86 4.02
C ILE A 89 2.64 -16.79 5.06
N ILE A 90 2.82 -16.48 6.34
CA ILE A 90 2.25 -17.20 7.46
C ILE A 90 1.24 -16.29 8.13
N TYR A 91 -0.01 -16.75 8.20
CA TYR A 91 -1.12 -16.06 8.83
C TYR A 91 -2.06 -17.09 9.47
N ALA A 92 -2.56 -16.80 10.68
CA ALA A 92 -3.43 -17.68 11.47
C ALA A 92 -2.93 -19.14 11.65
N ASN A 93 -1.60 -19.34 11.63
CA ASN A 93 -0.89 -20.64 11.66
C ASN A 93 -0.89 -21.44 10.36
N ASP A 94 -1.47 -20.91 9.29
CA ASP A 94 -1.40 -21.49 7.96
C ASP A 94 -0.32 -20.81 7.12
N SER A 95 0.12 -21.49 6.06
CA SER A 95 1.12 -21.00 5.12
C SER A 95 0.48 -20.78 3.75
N TRP A 96 0.78 -19.64 3.14
CA TRP A 96 0.06 -19.04 2.04
C TRP A 96 1.02 -18.55 0.96
N PHE A 97 0.63 -18.72 -0.29
CA PHE A 97 1.15 -18.00 -1.44
C PHE A 97 0.27 -16.78 -1.78
N SER A 98 -1.03 -16.84 -1.49
CA SER A 98 -1.93 -15.68 -1.57
C SER A 98 -2.86 -15.69 -0.36
N CYS A 99 -2.91 -14.59 0.38
CA CYS A 99 -3.76 -14.41 1.56
C CYS A 99 -4.31 -12.97 1.57
N ILE A 100 -5.58 -12.80 1.20
CA ILE A 100 -6.26 -11.50 1.19
C ILE A 100 -7.31 -11.49 2.30
N LEU A 101 -7.16 -10.58 3.24
CA LEU A 101 -8.02 -10.48 4.42
C LEU A 101 -9.11 -9.42 4.23
N ALA A 102 -10.18 -9.53 5.03
CA ALA A 102 -11.18 -8.47 5.10
C ALA A 102 -10.56 -7.17 5.67
N PRO A 103 -11.05 -5.97 5.31
CA PRO A 103 -10.49 -4.72 5.80
C PRO A 103 -10.60 -4.58 7.33
N ASN A 104 -9.51 -4.15 7.96
CA ASN A 104 -9.42 -3.96 9.41
C ASN A 104 -8.63 -2.67 9.74
N PRO A 105 -9.19 -1.76 10.57
CA PRO A 105 -8.52 -0.50 10.91
C PRO A 105 -7.36 -0.68 11.88
N ALA A 106 -7.25 -1.86 12.49
CA ALA A 106 -6.16 -2.21 13.37
C ALA A 106 -4.91 -2.63 12.59
N GLU A 107 -3.80 -2.77 13.32
CA GLU A 107 -2.58 -3.37 12.83
C GLU A 107 -2.84 -4.78 12.25
N VAL A 108 -2.35 -5.01 11.04
CA VAL A 108 -2.29 -6.34 10.43
C VAL A 108 -0.84 -6.84 10.45
N VAL A 109 -0.70 -8.11 10.80
CA VAL A 109 0.59 -8.76 10.96
C VAL A 109 0.67 -9.94 10.01
N PHE A 110 1.58 -9.87 9.05
CA PHE A 110 1.96 -10.99 8.20
C PHE A 110 3.34 -11.49 8.59
N VAL A 111 3.52 -12.81 8.65
CA VAL A 111 4.86 -13.38 8.90
C VAL A 111 5.40 -13.92 7.58
N ILE A 112 6.54 -13.40 7.13
CA ILE A 112 7.27 -13.92 6.00
C ILE A 112 8.14 -15.08 6.51
N GLY A 113 7.73 -16.29 6.18
CA GLY A 113 8.52 -17.50 6.45
C GLY A 113 9.67 -17.61 5.48
N LEU A 114 10.86 -17.96 5.98
CA LEU A 114 12.10 -18.10 5.24
C LEU A 114 12.78 -19.43 5.57
N GLN A 115 13.10 -20.20 4.53
CA GLN A 115 13.98 -21.36 4.61
C GLN A 115 15.20 -21.11 3.72
N PHE A 116 16.39 -21.06 4.32
CA PHE A 116 17.65 -20.78 3.60
C PHE A 116 18.88 -21.30 4.37
N ASP A 117 20.06 -21.15 3.76
CA ASP A 117 21.37 -21.51 4.32
C ASP A 117 22.18 -20.22 4.55
N ALA A 118 22.96 -20.16 5.64
CA ALA A 118 23.82 -19.04 6.01
C ALA A 118 24.82 -18.68 4.91
N THR A 119 25.24 -19.67 4.12
CA THR A 119 26.21 -19.44 3.05
C THR A 119 25.62 -18.68 1.86
N GLU A 120 24.30 -18.55 1.81
CA GLU A 120 23.55 -17.90 0.73
C GLU A 120 22.51 -16.94 1.34
N PRO A 121 22.95 -15.73 1.75
CA PRO A 121 22.06 -14.74 2.36
C PRO A 121 20.96 -14.30 1.40
N ILE A 122 19.87 -13.81 1.98
CA ILE A 122 18.71 -13.29 1.24
C ILE A 122 18.78 -11.77 1.27
N LEU A 123 18.65 -11.12 0.12
CA LEU A 123 18.40 -9.69 0.07
C LEU A 123 16.92 -9.42 -0.05
N ILE A 124 16.42 -8.55 0.82
CA ILE A 124 15.08 -8.00 0.75
C ILE A 124 15.21 -6.56 0.26
N GLU A 125 14.44 -6.21 -0.76
CA GLU A 125 14.43 -4.88 -1.39
C GLU A 125 12.99 -4.38 -1.50
N TRP A 126 12.78 -3.08 -1.32
CA TRP A 126 11.48 -2.43 -1.49
C TRP A 126 11.67 -0.99 -2.00
N ASP A 127 10.57 -0.34 -2.35
CA ASP A 127 10.55 1.06 -2.77
C ASP A 127 9.77 1.90 -1.74
N PRO A 128 10.45 2.69 -0.89
CA PRO A 128 9.79 3.54 0.10
C PRO A 128 8.81 4.55 -0.49
N THR A 129 8.96 4.91 -1.77
CA THR A 129 8.08 5.88 -2.44
C THR A 129 6.70 5.33 -2.78
N GLN A 130 6.52 4.01 -2.70
CA GLN A 130 5.23 3.33 -2.92
C GLN A 130 4.43 3.14 -1.64
N LEU A 131 5.00 3.46 -0.48
CA LEU A 131 4.32 3.40 0.82
C LEU A 131 3.45 4.65 0.99
N ALA A 132 2.17 4.50 1.33
CA ALA A 132 1.32 5.67 1.54
C ALA A 132 1.75 6.45 2.79
N VAL A 133 1.70 7.78 2.66
CA VAL A 133 1.95 8.72 3.76
C VAL A 133 0.91 8.49 4.86
N GLY A 134 1.34 8.56 6.12
CA GLY A 134 0.45 8.39 7.28
C GLY A 134 0.23 6.95 7.74
N GLY A 135 0.67 5.94 6.96
CA GLY A 135 0.74 4.56 7.41
C GLY A 135 1.98 4.26 8.27
N ASN A 136 1.99 3.08 8.89
CA ASN A 136 3.15 2.57 9.63
C ASN A 136 3.52 1.17 9.11
N TYR A 137 4.77 1.03 8.67
CA TYR A 137 5.26 -0.15 7.95
C TYR A 137 6.57 -0.63 8.60
N MET A 138 6.47 -1.66 9.44
CA MET A 138 7.63 -2.19 10.16
C MET A 138 7.95 -3.60 9.70
N LEU A 139 9.23 -3.85 9.44
CA LEU A 139 9.77 -5.20 9.27
C LEU A 139 10.63 -5.53 10.49
N GLU A 140 10.21 -6.53 11.25
CA GLU A 140 10.92 -6.96 12.45
C GLU A 140 11.23 -8.47 12.43
N ASP A 141 12.11 -8.91 13.31
CA ASP A 141 12.29 -10.34 13.57
C ASP A 141 11.17 -10.90 14.48
N ALA A 142 11.00 -12.22 14.46
CA ALA A 142 10.00 -12.92 15.29
C ALA A 142 10.19 -12.81 16.81
N PHE A 143 11.27 -12.17 17.30
CA PHE A 143 11.50 -11.88 18.71
C PHE A 143 11.16 -10.43 19.09
N GLY A 144 10.41 -9.72 18.24
CA GLY A 144 9.88 -8.38 18.54
C GLY A 144 10.93 -7.28 18.40
N GLY A 145 11.81 -7.39 17.40
CA GLY A 145 12.75 -6.33 17.06
C GLY A 145 14.12 -6.40 17.74
N LEU A 146 14.50 -7.53 18.33
CA LEU A 146 15.79 -7.69 19.02
C LEU A 146 16.98 -7.77 18.07
N PHE A 147 16.78 -8.35 16.89
CA PHE A 147 17.81 -8.59 15.88
C PHE A 147 17.57 -7.77 14.61
N LEU A 148 16.31 -7.51 14.28
CA LEU A 148 15.90 -6.75 13.12
C LEU A 148 14.69 -5.91 13.49
N LEU A 149 14.78 -4.59 13.36
CA LEU A 149 13.66 -3.67 13.47
C LEU A 149 13.87 -2.53 12.48
N ILE A 150 13.15 -2.56 11.38
CA ILE A 150 13.29 -1.61 10.27
C ILE A 150 11.95 -0.92 10.04
N ASP A 151 11.98 0.40 10.02
CA ASP A 151 10.95 1.21 9.41
C ASP A 151 11.16 1.22 7.89
N LEU A 152 10.23 0.64 7.13
CA LEU A 152 10.33 0.51 5.68
C LEU A 152 10.33 1.88 4.96
N THR A 153 9.96 2.97 5.63
CA THR A 153 10.06 4.33 5.05
C THR A 153 11.49 4.90 5.11
N SER A 154 12.37 4.32 5.94
CA SER A 154 13.67 4.90 6.28
C SER A 154 14.85 4.40 5.44
N GLN A 155 14.69 3.27 4.77
CA GLN A 155 15.68 2.62 3.91
C GLN A 155 14.95 1.78 2.86
N ASP A 156 15.66 1.19 1.89
CA ASP A 156 15.07 0.49 0.73
C ASP A 156 15.46 -0.99 0.62
N SER A 157 16.31 -1.47 1.54
CA SER A 157 16.84 -2.84 1.47
C SER A 157 17.38 -3.34 2.80
N VAL A 158 17.43 -4.66 2.95
CA VAL A 158 18.14 -5.34 4.05
C VAL A 158 18.69 -6.69 3.61
N LEU A 159 19.90 -7.02 4.05
CA LEU A 159 20.50 -8.34 3.86
C LEU A 159 20.25 -9.22 5.09
N ILE A 160 19.61 -10.36 4.87
CA ILE A 160 19.37 -11.40 5.87
C ILE A 160 20.46 -12.47 5.74
N ASP A 161 21.45 -12.42 6.63
CA ASP A 161 22.59 -13.35 6.67
C ASP A 161 22.60 -14.25 7.92
N ASN A 162 21.74 -13.98 8.89
CA ASN A 162 21.59 -14.78 10.10
C ASN A 162 20.50 -15.86 9.93
N ILE A 163 20.92 -17.12 9.90
CA ILE A 163 20.01 -18.29 9.79
C ILE A 163 18.99 -18.42 10.92
N ALA A 164 19.14 -17.71 12.04
CA ALA A 164 18.12 -17.67 13.07
C ALA A 164 16.87 -16.89 12.63
N LEU A 165 17.00 -15.98 11.65
CA LEU A 165 15.91 -15.17 11.11
C LEU A 165 15.09 -15.94 10.07
N THR A 166 14.45 -17.01 10.52
CA THR A 166 13.56 -17.85 9.70
C THR A 166 12.15 -17.29 9.54
N ASN A 167 11.78 -16.31 10.37
CA ASN A 167 10.50 -15.62 10.33
C ASN A 167 10.76 -14.13 10.46
N LEU A 168 10.31 -13.36 9.47
CA LEU A 168 10.23 -11.90 9.55
C LEU A 168 8.78 -11.51 9.73
N VAL A 169 8.52 -10.56 10.60
CA VAL A 169 7.19 -10.08 10.90
C VAL A 169 7.03 -8.74 10.20
N LEU A 170 6.14 -8.70 9.22
CA LEU A 170 5.71 -7.48 8.54
C LEU A 170 4.47 -6.96 9.24
N ARG A 171 4.60 -5.82 9.91
CA ARG A 171 3.49 -5.08 10.52
C ARG A 171 3.10 -3.95 9.59
N VAL A 172 1.83 -3.93 9.22
CA VAL A 172 1.25 -2.87 8.40
C VAL A 172 0.07 -2.29 9.16
N ILE A 173 0.16 -1.00 9.45
CA ILE A 173 -0.98 -0.18 9.81
C ILE A 173 -1.20 0.71 8.59
N PRO A 174 -2.25 0.48 7.78
CA PRO A 174 -2.54 1.37 6.67
C PRO A 174 -2.81 2.78 7.20
N PRO A 175 -2.58 3.84 6.40
CA PRO A 175 -3.02 5.16 6.78
C PRO A 175 -4.53 5.10 7.08
N PRO A 176 -5.02 5.85 8.06
CA PRO A 176 -6.46 6.03 8.25
C PRO A 176 -7.09 6.47 6.94
N ALA A 177 -8.32 6.05 6.69
CA ALA A 177 -9.06 6.56 5.55
C ALA A 177 -9.17 8.08 5.62
N GLU A 178 -8.65 8.76 4.62
CA GLU A 178 -8.93 10.18 4.44
C GLU A 178 -10.41 10.33 4.11
N ILE A 179 -11.12 11.12 4.92
CA ILE A 179 -12.55 11.38 4.72
C ILE A 179 -12.73 12.82 4.26
N PHE A 180 -13.36 13.05 3.13
CA PHE A 180 -13.59 14.38 2.57
C PHE A 180 -14.88 14.42 1.76
N ILE A 181 -15.26 15.61 1.28
CA ILE A 181 -16.29 15.78 0.26
C ILE A 181 -15.58 16.30 -0.99
N ARG A 182 -15.63 15.55 -2.09
CA ARG A 182 -15.02 15.93 -3.36
C ARG A 182 -15.66 17.23 -3.85
N GLY A 183 -14.84 18.26 -4.04
CA GLY A 183 -15.27 19.62 -4.37
C GLY A 183 -15.49 20.56 -3.18
N ASP A 184 -15.39 20.12 -1.93
CA ASP A 184 -15.41 20.97 -0.73
C ASP A 184 -13.98 21.39 -0.35
N VAL A 185 -13.44 22.34 -1.11
CA VAL A 185 -12.03 22.75 -1.01
C VAL A 185 -11.79 23.62 0.21
N ASN A 186 -12.82 24.33 0.70
CA ASN A 186 -12.71 25.20 1.88
C ASN A 186 -13.14 24.51 3.19
N GLN A 187 -13.59 23.24 3.12
CA GLN A 187 -14.01 22.40 4.24
C GLN A 187 -15.15 23.01 5.07
N ASP A 188 -16.16 23.56 4.39
CA ASP A 188 -17.35 24.13 5.03
C ASP A 188 -18.61 23.23 4.93
N ASP A 189 -18.40 21.95 4.59
CA ASP A 189 -19.41 20.91 4.36
C ASP A 189 -20.37 21.23 3.20
N SER A 190 -20.04 22.22 2.36
CA SER A 190 -20.93 22.69 1.29
C SER A 190 -20.20 22.96 -0.02
N VAL A 191 -20.33 22.05 -1.00
CA VAL A 191 -19.76 22.27 -2.34
C VAL A 191 -20.47 23.40 -3.10
N ASN A 192 -19.78 24.53 -3.25
CA ASN A 192 -20.31 25.77 -3.84
C ASN A 192 -19.24 26.63 -4.56
N LEU A 193 -19.57 27.88 -4.89
CA LEU A 193 -18.65 28.79 -5.60
C LEU A 193 -17.41 29.16 -4.79
N ALA A 194 -17.53 29.18 -3.45
CA ALA A 194 -16.42 29.47 -2.55
C ALA A 194 -15.28 28.46 -2.72
N ASP A 195 -15.60 27.18 -2.97
CA ASP A 195 -14.62 26.12 -3.22
C ASP A 195 -13.84 26.34 -4.50
N ALA A 196 -14.53 26.67 -5.59
CA ALA A 196 -13.89 26.98 -6.85
C ALA A 196 -12.94 28.19 -6.72
N ILE A 197 -13.31 29.20 -5.93
CA ILE A 197 -12.45 30.34 -5.63
C ILE A 197 -11.24 29.89 -4.81
N ARG A 198 -11.46 29.11 -3.74
CA ARG A 198 -10.41 28.63 -2.85
C ARG A 198 -9.37 27.77 -3.59
N LEU A 199 -9.84 26.95 -4.52
CA LEU A 199 -9.00 26.16 -5.42
C LEU A 199 -8.17 27.04 -6.36
N LEU A 200 -8.77 28.06 -6.98
CA LEU A 200 -8.03 29.00 -7.82
C LEU A 200 -7.01 29.83 -7.01
N GLU A 201 -7.33 30.20 -5.78
CA GLU A 201 -6.39 30.84 -4.85
C GLU A 201 -5.22 29.91 -4.49
N HIS A 202 -5.47 28.61 -4.32
CA HIS A 202 -4.42 27.62 -4.15
C HIS A 202 -3.49 27.57 -5.37
N LEU A 203 -4.05 27.44 -6.56
CA LEU A 203 -3.31 27.25 -7.81
C LEU A 203 -2.51 28.49 -8.23
N PHE A 204 -3.05 29.70 -8.04
CA PHE A 204 -2.48 30.93 -8.58
C PHE A 204 -1.92 31.90 -7.54
N VAL A 205 -2.29 31.74 -6.27
CA VAL A 205 -1.90 32.65 -5.18
C VAL A 205 -1.21 31.88 -4.04
N SER A 206 -0.92 30.58 -4.22
CA SER A 206 -0.22 29.71 -3.28
C SER A 206 -0.89 29.64 -1.90
N VAL A 207 -2.21 29.79 -1.82
CA VAL A 207 -2.94 29.59 -0.57
C VAL A 207 -2.99 28.09 -0.28
N VAL A 208 -2.51 27.66 0.89
CA VAL A 208 -2.56 26.24 1.29
C VAL A 208 -4.03 25.79 1.41
N ILE A 209 -4.37 24.60 0.95
CA ILE A 209 -5.66 23.95 1.20
C ILE A 209 -5.40 22.72 2.07
N ASP A 210 -6.32 22.43 2.98
CA ASP A 210 -6.16 21.38 3.99
C ASP A 210 -6.44 19.98 3.41
N CYS A 211 -7.26 19.90 2.35
CA CYS A 211 -7.53 18.66 1.64
C CYS A 211 -7.33 18.88 0.14
N ARG A 212 -6.23 18.34 -0.39
CA ARG A 212 -5.93 18.45 -1.82
C ARG A 212 -6.80 17.53 -2.64
N GLU A 213 -7.24 16.42 -2.07
CA GLU A 213 -8.17 15.47 -2.72
C GLU A 213 -9.54 16.09 -2.95
N ALA A 214 -10.05 16.88 -2.00
CA ALA A 214 -11.26 17.67 -2.22
C ALA A 214 -11.11 18.67 -3.39
N GLY A 215 -9.88 19.10 -3.66
CA GLY A 215 -9.54 19.97 -4.78
C GLY A 215 -9.37 19.25 -6.12
N ASP A 216 -9.08 17.94 -6.14
CA ASP A 216 -9.05 17.11 -7.33
C ASP A 216 -10.50 16.73 -7.71
N CYS A 217 -11.19 17.69 -8.32
CA CYS A 217 -12.63 17.61 -8.52
C CYS A 217 -13.01 16.63 -9.63
N ASN A 218 -12.11 16.42 -10.61
CA ASN A 218 -12.34 15.49 -11.71
C ASN A 218 -11.70 14.12 -11.51
N ASP A 219 -11.05 13.87 -10.36
CA ASP A 219 -10.55 12.57 -9.93
C ASP A 219 -9.58 11.98 -10.96
N ASP A 220 -8.64 12.80 -11.42
CA ASP A 220 -7.61 12.43 -12.41
C ASP A 220 -6.18 12.39 -11.83
N SER A 221 -6.09 12.43 -10.49
CA SER A 221 -4.85 12.41 -9.70
C SER A 221 -3.93 13.59 -10.03
N SER A 222 -4.49 14.72 -10.45
CA SER A 222 -3.73 15.91 -10.83
C SER A 222 -4.47 17.20 -10.48
N LEU A 223 -4.16 17.75 -9.30
CA LEU A 223 -4.66 19.06 -8.89
C LEU A 223 -4.18 20.22 -9.80
N ASN A 224 -5.06 20.71 -10.68
CA ASN A 224 -4.79 21.75 -11.66
C ASN A 224 -6.04 22.59 -12.03
N ILE A 225 -5.98 23.38 -13.12
CA ILE A 225 -7.10 24.25 -13.52
C ILE A 225 -8.31 23.45 -14.06
N ALA A 226 -8.11 22.23 -14.54
CA ALA A 226 -9.15 21.34 -15.01
C ALA A 226 -10.18 21.06 -13.90
N ASP A 227 -9.73 20.94 -12.66
CA ASP A 227 -10.57 20.76 -11.47
C ASP A 227 -11.54 21.93 -11.24
N ALA A 228 -11.01 23.16 -11.28
CA ALA A 228 -11.83 24.35 -11.12
C ALA A 228 -12.86 24.47 -12.25
N ILE A 229 -12.49 24.10 -13.47
CA ILE A 229 -13.42 24.07 -14.62
C ILE A 229 -14.48 22.99 -14.42
N PHE A 230 -14.09 21.80 -13.98
CA PHE A 230 -15.00 20.68 -13.71
C PHE A 230 -16.04 21.08 -12.65
N LEU A 231 -15.58 21.60 -11.51
CA LEU A 231 -16.43 22.05 -10.41
C LEU A 231 -17.40 23.16 -10.84
N LEU A 232 -16.93 24.19 -11.53
CA LEU A 232 -17.80 25.26 -12.04
C LEU A 232 -18.81 24.77 -13.08
N THR A 233 -18.44 23.78 -13.89
CA THR A 233 -19.34 23.16 -14.88
C THR A 233 -20.42 22.34 -14.19
N TYR A 234 -20.10 21.61 -13.12
CA TYR A 234 -21.08 20.97 -12.27
C TYR A 234 -22.04 22.00 -11.63
N LEU A 235 -21.51 23.04 -11.00
CA LEU A 235 -22.30 24.05 -10.27
C LEU A 235 -23.24 24.87 -11.16
N PHE A 236 -22.81 25.24 -12.38
CA PHE A 236 -23.54 26.20 -13.22
C PHE A 236 -23.80 25.72 -14.66
N GLY A 237 -23.03 24.78 -15.16
CA GLY A 237 -23.05 24.33 -16.55
C GLY A 237 -23.90 23.08 -16.80
N GLY A 238 -24.43 22.43 -15.76
CA GLY A 238 -25.10 21.14 -15.87
C GLY A 238 -24.13 20.00 -16.19
N GLY A 239 -22.90 20.09 -15.69
CA GLY A 239 -21.87 19.05 -15.81
C GLY A 239 -22.22 17.75 -15.09
N VAL A 240 -21.33 16.77 -15.19
CA VAL A 240 -21.43 15.50 -14.44
C VAL A 240 -21.26 15.80 -12.95
N LEU A 241 -21.96 15.05 -12.09
CA LEU A 241 -21.72 15.12 -10.64
C LEU A 241 -20.29 14.64 -10.32
N PRO A 242 -19.62 15.23 -9.32
CA PRO A 242 -18.34 14.71 -8.83
C PRO A 242 -18.44 13.23 -8.46
N SER A 243 -17.34 12.50 -8.68
CA SER A 243 -17.17 11.14 -8.18
C SER A 243 -17.26 11.11 -6.65
N ALA A 244 -17.50 9.92 -6.09
CA ALA A 244 -17.41 9.74 -4.65
C ALA A 244 -16.01 10.15 -4.14
N PRO A 245 -15.89 10.66 -2.90
CA PRO A 245 -16.95 10.89 -1.92
C PRO A 245 -17.71 12.22 -2.16
N PHE A 246 -18.96 12.15 -2.62
CA PHE A 246 -19.83 13.31 -2.89
C PHE A 246 -21.30 12.85 -2.88
N PRO A 247 -22.27 13.65 -2.36
CA PRO A 247 -22.12 14.94 -1.67
C PRO A 247 -21.80 14.80 -0.18
N ASP A 248 -21.82 13.57 0.34
CA ASP A 248 -21.59 13.27 1.73
C ASP A 248 -20.11 12.95 1.97
N CYS A 249 -19.66 13.21 3.19
CA CYS A 249 -18.30 12.88 3.59
C CYS A 249 -18.06 11.36 3.50
N GLY A 250 -16.94 10.97 2.91
CA GLY A 250 -16.55 9.58 2.75
C GLY A 250 -15.09 9.46 2.35
N GLY A 251 -14.60 8.22 2.23
CA GLY A 251 -13.27 7.97 1.70
C GLY A 251 -13.25 7.88 0.18
N ASP A 252 -12.06 8.06 -0.39
CA ASP A 252 -11.84 7.92 -1.82
C ASP A 252 -11.87 6.46 -2.27
N PRO A 253 -12.75 6.07 -3.21
CA PRO A 253 -12.67 4.76 -3.86
C PRO A 253 -11.47 4.61 -4.80
N THR A 254 -10.93 5.71 -5.30
CA THR A 254 -9.79 5.77 -6.22
C THR A 254 -8.56 6.24 -5.47
N TRP A 255 -7.84 5.31 -4.85
CA TRP A 255 -6.62 5.66 -4.13
C TRP A 255 -5.58 6.26 -5.08
N ASP A 256 -4.99 7.39 -4.69
CA ASP A 256 -3.84 7.97 -5.36
C ASP A 256 -2.83 8.62 -4.39
N GLN A 257 -1.89 9.42 -4.91
CA GLN A 257 -0.80 10.04 -4.15
C GLN A 257 -1.09 11.47 -3.68
N ILE A 258 -2.30 11.98 -3.96
CA ILE A 258 -2.81 13.21 -3.38
C ILE A 258 -3.46 12.85 -2.04
N GLY A 259 -3.41 13.78 -1.10
CA GLY A 259 -3.85 13.50 0.27
C GLY A 259 -4.47 14.71 0.95
N CYS A 260 -5.00 14.47 2.14
CA CYS A 260 -5.70 15.43 2.98
C CYS A 260 -5.09 15.46 4.37
N ASP A 261 -4.58 16.63 4.75
CA ASP A 261 -4.01 16.88 6.06
C ASP A 261 -5.10 16.93 7.15
N MET A 262 -6.30 17.40 6.77
CA MET A 262 -7.52 17.31 7.58
C MET A 262 -8.67 16.82 6.70
N GLY A 263 -9.45 15.88 7.22
CA GLY A 263 -10.70 15.45 6.60
C GLY A 263 -11.90 16.33 6.99
N CYS A 264 -13.12 15.91 6.64
CA CYS A 264 -14.34 16.57 7.11
C CYS A 264 -14.36 16.66 8.65
N PRO A 265 -14.99 17.71 9.22
CA PRO A 265 -15.20 17.85 10.66
C PRO A 265 -16.07 16.76 11.31
#